data_AF-A0A936H452-F1
#
_entry.id   AF-A0A936H452-F1
#
_cell.length_a   1.000
_cell.length_b   1.000
_cell.length_c   1.000
_cell.angle_alpha   90.00
_cell.angle_beta   90.00
_cell.angle_gamma   90.00
#
_symmetry.space_group_name_H-M   'P 1'
#
loop_
_entity.id
_entity.type
_entity.pdbx_description
1 polymer ?
#
loop_
_entity_poly.entity_id
_entity_poly.type
_entity_poly.pdbx_seq_one_letter_code
_entity_poly.pdbx_strand_id
1 'polypeptide(L)'
;MRRWPAWKLLSIALAFLAPTALAAKKVFEYSPEARLAYQQTMSLRLKDAGIAIQRLKQQEPENLIVLHLENYADFFACTPAKTKRFTAS
;
A
#
# COMPACT_ATOMS: atom_id res chain seq x y z
N MET A 1 38.75 -2.57 -30.79
CA MET A 1 37.27 -2.42 -30.78
C MET A 1 36.63 -3.80 -30.64
N ARG A 2 36.12 -4.14 -29.45
CA ARG A 2 35.55 -5.47 -29.16
C ARG A 2 34.16 -5.57 -29.79
N ARG A 3 34.03 -6.31 -30.90
CA ARG A 3 32.74 -6.52 -31.59
C ARG A 3 31.98 -7.60 -30.84
N TRP A 4 30.89 -7.23 -30.18
CA TRP A 4 30.08 -8.18 -29.44
C TRP A 4 29.33 -9.06 -30.44
N PRO A 5 29.34 -10.39 -30.27
CA PRO A 5 28.64 -11.27 -31.19
C PRO A 5 27.13 -11.10 -31.05
N ALA A 6 26.42 -11.19 -32.17
CA ALA A 6 25.00 -10.84 -32.29
C ALA A 6 24.09 -11.57 -31.27
N TRP A 7 24.44 -12.80 -30.88
CA TRP A 7 23.71 -13.56 -29.87
C TRP A 7 23.74 -12.89 -28.49
N LYS A 8 24.82 -12.19 -28.12
CA LYS A 8 24.88 -11.44 -26.85
C LYS A 8 23.98 -10.20 -26.88
N LEU A 9 23.85 -9.54 -28.03
CA LEU A 9 22.91 -8.44 -28.22
C LEU A 9 21.46 -8.95 -28.19
N LEU A 10 21.21 -10.12 -28.80
CA LEU A 10 19.92 -10.79 -28.78
C LEU A 10 19.48 -11.19 -27.36
N SER A 11 20.40 -11.73 -26.55
CA SER A 11 20.13 -12.09 -25.15
C SER A 11 19.80 -10.87 -24.28
N ILE A 12 20.47 -9.74 -24.51
CA ILE A 12 20.18 -8.49 -23.79
C ILE A 12 18.83 -7.93 -24.22
N ALA A 13 18.54 -7.91 -25.52
CA ALA A 13 17.24 -7.47 -26.04
C ALA A 13 16.08 -8.33 -25.49
N LEU A 14 16.29 -9.64 -25.35
CA LEU A 14 15.30 -10.57 -24.79
C LEU A 14 15.07 -10.34 -23.29
N ALA A 15 16.11 -9.97 -22.53
CA ALA A 15 15.99 -9.63 -21.11
C ALA A 15 15.19 -8.34 -20.86
N PHE A 16 15.20 -7.39 -21.81
CA PHE A 16 14.37 -6.17 -21.75
C PHE A 16 12.90 -6.42 -22.13
N LEU A 17 12.57 -7.56 -22.73
CA LEU A 17 11.19 -7.94 -23.07
C LEU A 17 10.47 -8.69 -21.93
N ALA A 18 11.13 -8.89 -20.78
CA ALA A 18 10.51 -9.53 -19.63
C ALA A 18 9.28 -8.71 -19.18
N PRO A 19 8.07 -9.30 -19.14
CA PRO A 19 6.88 -8.58 -18.73
C PRO A 19 7.02 -8.15 -17.28
N THR A 20 6.95 -6.85 -16.99
CA THR A 20 6.88 -6.30 -15.63
C THR A 20 5.49 -6.47 -14.99
N ALA A 21 4.73 -7.49 -15.42
CA ALA A 21 3.29 -7.58 -15.21
C ALA A 21 2.86 -8.25 -13.89
N LEU A 22 3.69 -8.15 -12.85
CA LEU A 22 3.26 -8.39 -11.47
C LEU A 22 2.91 -7.07 -10.76
N ALA A 23 2.32 -6.12 -11.48
CA ALA A 23 1.70 -4.97 -10.85
C ALA A 23 0.35 -5.42 -10.29
N ALA A 24 0.35 -5.79 -9.01
CA ALA A 24 -0.87 -6.18 -8.34
C ALA A 24 -1.86 -4.99 -8.35
N LYS A 25 -3.12 -5.32 -8.65
CA LYS A 25 -4.13 -4.31 -8.96
C LYS A 25 -4.57 -3.66 -7.66
N LYS A 26 -4.10 -2.44 -7.42
CA LYS A 26 -4.58 -1.59 -6.35
C LYS A 26 -6.11 -1.46 -6.43
N VAL A 27 -6.80 -1.92 -5.40
CA VAL A 27 -8.27 -1.95 -5.33
C VAL A 27 -8.78 -1.11 -4.16
N PHE A 28 -10.02 -0.65 -4.28
CA PHE A 28 -10.76 0.00 -3.20
C PHE A 28 -11.97 -0.87 -2.89
N GLU A 29 -11.79 -1.85 -2.01
CA GLU A 29 -12.84 -2.79 -1.66
C GLU A 29 -13.07 -2.78 -0.15
N TYR A 30 -14.33 -2.74 0.25
CA TYR A 30 -14.70 -2.99 1.64
C TYR A 30 -14.91 -4.50 1.83
N SER A 31 -13.82 -5.24 1.90
CA SER A 31 -13.82 -6.65 2.32
C SER A 31 -14.45 -6.82 3.72
N PRO A 32 -14.83 -8.03 4.15
CA PRO A 32 -15.30 -8.26 5.51
C PRO A 32 -14.36 -7.70 6.59
N GLU A 33 -13.05 -7.84 6.39
CA GLU A 33 -11.97 -7.36 7.24
C GLU A 33 -11.92 -5.82 7.23
N ALA A 34 -12.01 -5.19 6.05
CA ALA A 34 -12.07 -3.75 5.94
C ALA A 34 -13.35 -3.16 6.57
N ARG A 35 -14.50 -3.84 6.45
CA ARG A 35 -15.75 -3.43 7.11
C ARG A 35 -15.63 -3.51 8.62
N LEU A 36 -15.00 -4.56 9.15
CA LEU A 36 -14.76 -4.68 10.59
C LEU A 36 -13.90 -3.51 11.10
N ALA A 37 -12.79 -3.24 10.42
CA ALA A 37 -11.90 -2.12 10.75
C ALA A 37 -12.63 -0.76 10.65
N TYR A 38 -13.47 -0.58 9.62
CA TYR A 38 -14.33 0.60 9.49
C TYR A 38 -15.30 0.75 10.66
N GLN A 39 -16.02 -0.30 11.02
CA GLN A 39 -16.98 -0.29 12.14
C GLN A 39 -16.29 0.02 13.47
N GLN A 40 -15.12 -0.57 13.72
CA GLN A 40 -14.33 -0.30 14.93
C GLN A 40 -13.84 1.15 14.98
N THR A 41 -13.43 1.70 13.83
CA THR A 41 -13.00 3.09 13.71
C THR A 41 -14.15 4.05 14.00
N MET A 42 -15.30 3.85 13.35
CA MET A 42 -16.49 4.71 13.50
C MET A 42 -17.17 4.57 14.87
N SER A 43 -16.95 3.45 15.57
CA SER A 43 -17.38 3.26 16.97
C SER A 43 -16.33 3.71 18.00
N LEU A 44 -15.27 4.40 17.56
CA LEU A 44 -14.19 4.93 18.40
C LEU A 44 -13.43 3.89 19.22
N ARG A 45 -13.49 2.61 18.82
CA ARG A 45 -12.70 1.52 19.41
C ARG A 45 -11.29 1.51 18.80
N LEU A 46 -10.56 2.61 18.97
CA LEU A 46 -9.33 2.90 18.20
C LEU A 46 -8.22 1.86 18.40
N LYS A 47 -8.13 1.24 19.59
CA LYS A 47 -7.19 0.14 19.83
C LYS A 47 -7.51 -1.08 18.97
N ASP A 48 -8.78 -1.47 18.92
CA ASP A 48 -9.24 -2.63 18.13
C ASP A 48 -9.13 -2.33 16.63
N ALA A 49 -9.53 -1.11 16.24
CA ALA A 49 -9.39 -0.62 14.87
C ALA A 49 -7.93 -0.68 14.41
N GLY A 50 -6.97 -0.22 15.23
CA GLY A 50 -5.55 -0.30 14.91
C GLY A 50 -5.06 -1.73 14.68
N ILE A 51 -5.51 -2.69 15.50
CA ILE A 51 -5.18 -4.12 15.31
C ILE A 51 -5.78 -4.64 14.00
N ALA A 52 -7.04 -4.33 13.73
CA ALA A 52 -7.73 -4.77 12.50
C ALA A 52 -7.09 -4.16 11.24
N ILE A 53 -6.74 -2.88 11.28
CA ILE A 53 -6.04 -2.18 10.20
C ILE A 53 -4.67 -2.84 9.94
N GLN A 54 -3.88 -3.15 10.97
CA GLN A 54 -2.59 -3.82 10.77
C GLN A 54 -2.74 -5.21 10.12
N ARG A 55 -3.77 -5.98 10.51
CA ARG A 55 -4.08 -7.25 9.85
C ARG A 55 -4.47 -7.04 8.40
N LEU A 56 -5.32 -6.06 8.11
CA LEU A 56 -5.75 -5.71 6.76
C LEU A 56 -4.56 -5.37 5.86
N LYS A 57 -3.55 -4.64 6.35
CA LYS A 57 -2.31 -4.35 5.59
C LYS A 57 -1.54 -5.60 5.19
N GLN A 58 -1.56 -6.62 6.03
CA GLN A 58 -0.83 -7.88 5.78
C GLN A 58 -1.61 -8.81 4.86
N GLN A 59 -2.91 -8.87 5.04
CA GLN A 59 -3.79 -9.78 4.29
C GLN A 59 -4.13 -9.24 2.89
N GLU A 60 -4.34 -7.93 2.79
CA GLU A 60 -4.76 -7.25 1.57
C GLU A 60 -3.84 -6.06 1.25
N PRO A 61 -2.55 -6.31 0.94
CA PRO A 61 -1.56 -5.24 0.73
C PRO A 61 -1.91 -4.31 -0.45
N GLU A 62 -2.74 -4.80 -1.38
CA GLU A 62 -3.19 -4.06 -2.56
C GLU A 62 -4.50 -3.28 -2.33
N ASN A 63 -5.17 -3.50 -1.20
CA ASN A 63 -6.41 -2.83 -0.89
C ASN A 63 -6.13 -1.45 -0.26
N LEU A 64 -6.30 -0.41 -1.08
CA LEU A 64 -6.04 0.97 -0.73
C LEU A 64 -7.03 1.54 0.29
N ILE A 65 -8.09 0.81 0.64
CA ILE A 65 -8.99 1.22 1.71
C ILE A 65 -8.28 1.32 3.05
N VAL A 66 -7.22 0.54 3.25
CA VAL A 66 -6.46 0.56 4.49
C VAL A 66 -5.88 1.94 4.81
N LEU A 67 -5.48 2.69 3.78
CA LEU A 67 -4.99 4.07 3.93
C LEU A 67 -6.08 5.04 4.40
N HIS A 68 -7.33 4.82 3.97
CA HIS A 68 -8.46 5.64 4.39
C HIS A 68 -8.83 5.35 5.84
N LEU A 69 -8.83 4.07 6.22
CA LEU A 69 -9.09 3.64 7.60
C LEU A 69 -8.00 4.14 8.56
N GLU A 70 -6.72 4.09 8.16
CA GLU A 70 -5.62 4.68 8.92
C GLU A 70 -5.84 6.18 9.12
N ASN A 71 -6.23 6.91 8.07
CA ASN A 71 -6.49 8.34 8.17
C ASN A 71 -7.66 8.66 9.13
N TYR A 72 -8.77 7.92 9.04
CA TYR A 72 -9.89 8.11 9.96
C TYR A 72 -9.52 7.78 11.41
N ALA A 73 -8.79 6.70 11.63
CA ALA A 73 -8.31 6.35 12.97
C ALA A 73 -7.36 7.43 13.53
N ASP A 74 -6.42 7.93 12.73
CA ASP A 74 -5.51 9.01 13.11
C ASP A 74 -6.28 10.32 13.40
N PHE A 75 -7.32 10.65 12.62
CA PHE A 75 -8.20 11.80 12.86
C PHE A 75 -8.90 11.71 14.23
N PHE A 76 -9.50 10.56 14.55
CA PHE A 76 -10.17 10.35 15.83
C PHE A 76 -9.21 10.25 17.02
N ALA A 77 -7.99 9.76 16.79
CA ALA A 77 -6.97 9.66 17.83
C ALA A 77 -6.37 11.01 18.25
N CYS A 78 -6.62 12.09 17.49
CA CYS A 78 -6.04 13.42 17.72
C CYS A 78 -4.52 13.34 17.99
N THR A 79 -3.80 12.51 17.22
CA THR A 79 -2.35 12.33 17.39
C THR A 79 -1.59 13.34 16.53
N PRO A 80 -0.99 14.41 17.09
CA PRO A 80 -0.24 15.42 16.33
C PRO A 80 1.09 14.90 15.73
N ALA A 81 1.42 13.61 15.89
CA ALA A 81 2.75 13.07 15.63
C ALA A 81 3.08 12.76 14.16
N LYS A 82 2.11 12.80 13.24
CA LYS A 82 2.35 12.56 11.79
C LYS A 82 2.12 13.78 10.91
N THR A 83 1.91 14.96 11.48
CA THR A 83 2.01 16.19 10.70
C THR A 83 3.49 16.38 10.38
N LYS A 84 3.94 15.96 9.18
CA LYS A 84 5.18 16.49 8.62
C LYS A 84 5.06 18.00 8.76
N ARG A 85 5.83 18.59 9.68
CA ARG A 85 5.92 20.04 9.85
C ARG A 85 6.19 20.61 8.46
N PHE A 86 5.18 21.24 7.87
CA PHE A 86 5.39 22.24 6.85
C PHE A 86 6.06 23.43 7.54
N THR A 87 7.34 23.28 7.87
CA THR A 87 8.21 24.44 8.04
C THR A 87 8.57 24.86 6.62
N ALA A 88 7.86 25.86 6.12
CA ALA A 88 8.36 26.68 5.04
C ALA A 88 9.73 27.23 5.48
N SER A 89 10.78 26.87 4.76
CA SER A 89 12.05 27.60 4.75
C SER A 89 12.00 28.63 3.63
#